data_AF-A0A915ACI7-F1
#
_entry.id   AF-A0A915ACI7-F1
#
_cell.length_a   1.000
_cell.length_b   1.000
_cell.length_c   1.000
_cell.angle_alpha   90.00
_cell.angle_beta   90.00
_cell.angle_gamma   90.00
#
_symmetry.space_group_name_H-M   'P 1'
#
loop_
_entity.id
_entity.type
_entity.pdbx_description
1 polymer ?
#
loop_
_entity_poly.entity_id
_entity_poly.type
_entity_poly.pdbx_seq_one_letter_code
_entity_poly.pdbx_strand_id
1 'polypeptide(L)'
;MFGYATDETEELMPLSLLLAHKLLARLHELRRDGTLPWALPDSKSQVTVDYQFGFGACIPLRVHTVVLSAQHKRNVPIEKVREDLMEYVIKEVIPNCLLDEQTIYLLNPCGDFHIGGPQCDAGLTGRKIIVDTYGGWGAHGGGAFSGKDPTKVDRTGAYGARWVAKSLVAADVCRRVLIQVSYAIGIAEPISVTVLSYGTTPLNERELLTIIDDNFDLRPGVLIRELGLKKPIYEATARNGHFGNTAFPWEKPKRLIIRPEFQEKLRMYKRRQEN
;
A
#
# COMPACT_ATOMS: atom_id res chain seq x y z
N MET A 1 1.79 -9.37 12.95
CA MET A 1 1.90 -8.31 11.93
C MET A 1 1.89 -8.93 10.54
N PHE A 2 1.55 -8.15 9.51
CA PHE A 2 1.45 -8.65 8.14
C PHE A 2 2.20 -7.78 7.15
N GLY A 3 2.80 -8.44 6.17
CA GLY A 3 3.47 -7.88 5.01
C GLY A 3 2.76 -8.33 3.75
N TYR A 4 2.47 -7.43 2.82
CA TYR A 4 1.81 -7.80 1.57
C TYR A 4 2.52 -7.18 0.39
N ALA A 5 2.58 -7.90 -0.73
CA ALA A 5 3.04 -7.41 -2.01
C ALA A 5 2.31 -8.12 -3.15
N THR A 6 2.15 -7.41 -4.26
CA THR A 6 1.47 -7.83 -5.50
C THR A 6 2.19 -7.18 -6.67
N ASP A 7 2.32 -7.85 -7.80
CA ASP A 7 2.99 -7.32 -9.00
C ASP A 7 2.09 -6.48 -9.91
N GLU A 8 0.86 -6.17 -9.46
CA GLU A 8 -0.10 -5.38 -10.24
C GLU A 8 0.30 -3.90 -10.44
N THR A 9 1.29 -3.40 -9.70
CA THR A 9 1.87 -2.05 -9.85
C THR A 9 3.38 -2.08 -9.66
N GLU A 10 4.10 -1.07 -10.17
CA GLU A 10 5.55 -0.94 -10.01
C GLU A 10 5.98 -0.80 -8.54
N GLU A 11 5.15 -0.14 -7.72
CA GLU A 11 5.37 0.01 -6.28
C GLU A 11 5.16 -1.30 -5.50
N LEU A 12 4.73 -2.36 -6.18
CA LEU A 12 4.35 -3.66 -5.65
C LEU A 12 3.22 -3.56 -4.62
N MET A 13 2.23 -2.72 -4.91
CA MET A 13 1.09 -2.38 -4.07
C MET A 13 -0.24 -2.62 -4.82
N PRO A 14 -1.37 -2.81 -4.11
CA PRO A 14 -2.67 -2.84 -4.76
C PRO A 14 -2.98 -1.54 -5.50
N LEU A 15 -3.36 -1.63 -6.77
CA LEU A 15 -3.68 -0.48 -7.61
C LEU A 15 -4.82 0.35 -7.02
N SER A 16 -5.86 -0.29 -6.48
CA SER A 16 -7.01 0.40 -5.88
C SER A 16 -6.62 1.35 -4.75
N LEU A 17 -5.74 0.91 -3.84
CA LEU A 17 -5.21 1.75 -2.76
C LEU A 17 -4.29 2.84 -3.31
N LEU A 18 -3.38 2.46 -4.21
CA LEU A 18 -2.38 3.37 -4.74
C LEU A 18 -3.02 4.57 -5.45
N LEU A 19 -4.04 4.32 -6.29
CA LEU A 19 -4.80 5.38 -6.93
C LEU A 19 -5.51 6.26 -5.91
N ALA A 20 -6.18 5.69 -4.90
CA ALA A 20 -6.83 6.47 -3.85
C ALA A 20 -5.83 7.40 -3.13
N HIS A 21 -4.65 6.90 -2.75
CA HIS A 21 -3.60 7.74 -2.15
C HIS A 21 -3.08 8.82 -3.10
N LYS A 22 -2.83 8.48 -4.37
CA LYS A 22 -2.31 9.43 -5.37
C LYS A 22 -3.31 10.55 -5.65
N LEU A 23 -4.62 10.27 -5.67
CA LEU A 23 -5.67 11.28 -5.82
C LEU A 23 -5.62 12.34 -4.71
N LEU A 24 -5.53 11.90 -3.45
CA LEU A 24 -5.42 12.84 -2.31
C LEU A 24 -4.09 13.59 -2.32
N ALA A 25 -2.99 12.91 -2.63
CA ALA A 25 -1.68 13.53 -2.71
C ALA A 25 -1.67 14.66 -3.76
N ARG A 26 -2.26 14.43 -4.94
CA ARG A 26 -2.39 15.41 -6.01
C ARG A 26 -3.28 16.59 -5.59
N LEU A 27 -4.45 16.32 -5.01
CA LEU A 27 -5.32 17.37 -4.48
C LEU A 27 -4.59 18.24 -3.43
N HIS A 28 -3.81 17.63 -2.54
CA HIS A 28 -3.07 18.36 -1.51
C HIS A 28 -1.91 19.20 -2.07
N GLU A 29 -1.26 18.73 -3.12
CA GLU A 29 -0.25 19.48 -3.87
C GLU A 29 -0.88 20.74 -4.49
N LEU A 30 -1.93 20.57 -5.30
CA LEU A 30 -2.64 21.65 -5.99
C LEU A 30 -3.28 22.66 -5.03
N ARG A 31 -3.67 22.22 -3.84
CA ARG A 31 -4.14 23.10 -2.78
C ARG A 31 -3.00 23.97 -2.23
N ARG A 32 -1.80 23.39 -2.05
CA ARG A 32 -0.65 24.07 -1.42
C ARG A 32 0.07 25.00 -2.40
N ASP A 33 0.11 24.66 -3.69
CA ASP A 33 0.71 25.50 -4.72
C ASP A 33 -0.21 26.63 -5.20
N GLY A 34 -1.51 26.55 -4.88
CA GLY A 34 -2.50 27.59 -5.17
C GLY A 34 -3.27 27.38 -6.48
N THR A 35 -3.02 26.29 -7.22
CA THR A 35 -3.77 25.92 -8.44
C THR A 35 -5.25 25.69 -8.16
N LEU A 36 -5.57 25.06 -7.02
CA LEU A 36 -6.93 24.91 -6.52
C LEU A 36 -7.14 25.78 -5.26
N PRO A 37 -7.26 27.12 -5.42
CA PRO A 37 -7.29 28.05 -4.29
C PRO A 37 -8.56 27.94 -3.45
N TRP A 38 -9.57 27.22 -3.94
CA TRP A 38 -10.81 26.93 -3.23
C TRP A 38 -10.69 25.75 -2.25
N ALA A 39 -9.71 24.86 -2.44
CA ALA A 39 -9.60 23.62 -1.69
C ALA A 39 -9.16 23.87 -0.24
N LEU A 40 -9.77 23.14 0.68
CA LEU A 40 -9.43 23.12 2.10
C LEU A 40 -8.81 21.76 2.49
N PRO A 41 -8.21 21.61 3.70
CA PRO A 41 -7.36 20.45 4.00
C PRO A 41 -8.07 19.10 4.13
N ASP A 42 -9.35 19.05 4.54
CA ASP A 42 -10.07 17.79 4.74
C ASP A 42 -10.57 17.22 3.41
N SER A 43 -10.25 15.96 3.13
CA SER A 43 -10.58 15.32 1.86
C SER A 43 -10.53 13.81 1.97
N LYS A 44 -11.36 13.10 1.22
CA LYS A 44 -11.49 11.64 1.22
C LYS A 44 -11.61 11.13 -0.21
N SER A 45 -10.93 10.02 -0.50
CA SER A 45 -11.00 9.36 -1.81
C SER A 45 -11.29 7.87 -1.65
N GLN A 46 -11.96 7.29 -2.64
CA GLN A 46 -12.13 5.85 -2.79
C GLN A 46 -12.07 5.49 -4.27
N VAL A 47 -11.39 4.39 -4.59
CA VAL A 47 -11.30 3.87 -5.96
C VAL A 47 -11.71 2.41 -5.96
N THR A 48 -12.69 2.07 -6.77
CA THR A 48 -13.13 0.71 -7.04
C THR A 48 -12.55 0.27 -8.37
N VAL A 49 -11.86 -0.86 -8.39
CA VAL A 49 -11.20 -1.41 -9.58
C VAL A 49 -11.80 -2.78 -9.88
N ASP A 50 -12.12 -3.03 -11.14
CA ASP A 50 -12.50 -4.36 -11.62
C ASP A 50 -11.24 -5.19 -11.85
N TYR A 51 -11.23 -6.41 -11.30
CA TYR A 51 -10.09 -7.31 -11.35
C TYR A 51 -10.44 -8.63 -12.01
N GLN A 52 -9.47 -9.17 -12.74
CA GLN A 52 -9.41 -10.59 -13.07
C GLN A 52 -8.35 -11.28 -12.21
N PHE A 53 -8.59 -12.53 -11.83
CA PHE A 53 -7.59 -13.36 -11.14
C PHE A 53 -7.02 -14.41 -12.09
N GLY A 54 -5.72 -14.32 -12.39
CA GLY A 54 -4.99 -15.28 -13.22
C GLY A 54 -4.04 -16.10 -12.36
N PHE A 55 -4.30 -17.39 -12.16
CA PHE A 55 -3.51 -18.29 -11.29
C PHE A 55 -3.19 -17.68 -9.91
N GLY A 56 -4.16 -16.95 -9.34
CA GLY A 56 -4.01 -16.29 -8.05
C GLY A 56 -3.32 -14.91 -8.08
N ALA A 57 -2.82 -14.43 -9.21
CA ALA A 57 -2.35 -13.05 -9.35
C ALA A 57 -3.54 -12.09 -9.55
N CYS A 58 -3.43 -10.86 -9.05
CA CYS A 58 -4.41 -9.80 -9.31
C CYS A 58 -4.07 -9.11 -10.63
N ILE A 59 -5.02 -9.02 -11.56
CA ILE A 59 -4.86 -8.32 -12.82
C ILE A 59 -5.93 -7.23 -12.89
N PRO A 60 -5.57 -5.94 -12.73
CA PRO A 60 -6.52 -4.84 -12.83
C PRO A 60 -6.95 -4.68 -14.28
N LEU A 61 -8.27 -4.55 -14.50
CA LEU A 61 -8.84 -4.38 -15.84
C LEU A 61 -9.14 -2.91 -16.11
N ARG A 62 -9.87 -2.27 -15.19
CA ARG A 62 -10.34 -0.88 -15.30
C ARG A 62 -10.78 -0.33 -13.95
N VAL A 63 -10.90 0.98 -13.86
CA VAL A 63 -11.53 1.65 -12.71
C VAL A 63 -13.04 1.64 -12.90
N HIS A 64 -13.78 1.00 -12.00
CA HIS A 64 -15.24 0.99 -12.02
C HIS A 64 -15.83 2.28 -11.48
N THR A 65 -15.33 2.76 -10.33
CA THR A 65 -15.88 3.94 -9.65
C THR A 65 -14.81 4.72 -8.94
N VAL A 66 -14.88 6.05 -9.05
CA VAL A 66 -14.05 6.98 -8.30
C VAL A 66 -14.96 7.84 -7.43
N VAL A 67 -14.66 7.89 -6.14
CA VAL A 67 -15.28 8.82 -5.18
C VAL A 67 -14.21 9.78 -4.70
N LEU A 68 -14.50 11.09 -4.78
CA LEU A 68 -13.62 12.12 -4.24
C LEU A 68 -14.46 13.21 -3.60
N SER A 69 -14.32 13.36 -2.28
CA SER A 69 -14.94 14.43 -1.51
C SER A 69 -13.86 15.35 -0.98
N ALA A 70 -13.87 16.61 -1.40
CA ALA A 70 -12.92 17.63 -0.99
C ALA A 70 -13.63 18.76 -0.27
N GLN A 71 -13.12 19.14 0.91
CA GLN A 71 -13.59 20.34 1.60
C GLN A 71 -13.24 21.58 0.77
N HIS A 72 -14.14 22.56 0.72
CA HIS A 72 -13.99 23.75 -0.12
C HIS A 72 -14.44 25.04 0.57
N LYS A 73 -14.06 26.20 0.03
CA LYS A 73 -14.56 27.49 0.53
C LYS A 73 -16.08 27.64 0.28
N ARG A 74 -16.77 28.33 1.19
CA ARG A 74 -18.25 28.47 1.25
C ARG A 74 -18.91 29.08 0.00
N ASN A 75 -18.19 29.90 -0.76
CA ASN A 75 -18.75 30.65 -1.90
C ASN A 75 -18.28 30.11 -3.25
N VAL A 76 -17.87 28.85 -3.31
CA VAL A 76 -17.39 28.20 -4.54
C VAL A 76 -18.51 27.34 -5.09
N PRO A 77 -18.96 27.55 -6.34
CA PRO A 77 -19.98 26.71 -6.96
C PRO A 77 -19.54 25.24 -6.97
N ILE A 78 -20.44 24.34 -6.59
CA ILE A 78 -20.12 22.91 -6.52
C ILE A 78 -19.72 22.33 -7.88
N GLU A 79 -20.30 22.84 -8.97
CA GLU A 79 -19.93 22.38 -10.31
C GLU A 79 -18.50 22.75 -10.68
N LYS A 80 -18.03 23.93 -10.25
CA LYS A 80 -16.61 24.31 -10.42
C LYS A 80 -15.68 23.36 -9.66
N VAL A 81 -16.07 22.97 -8.43
CA VAL A 81 -15.32 21.98 -7.64
C VAL A 81 -15.26 20.65 -8.39
N ARG A 82 -16.39 20.15 -8.92
CA ARG A 82 -16.45 18.88 -9.65
C ARG A 82 -15.62 18.91 -10.94
N GLU A 83 -15.73 19.98 -11.73
CA GLU A 83 -14.94 20.20 -12.94
C GLU A 83 -13.43 20.19 -12.63
N ASP A 84 -13.01 20.93 -11.61
CA ASP A 84 -11.60 21.02 -11.23
C ASP A 84 -11.05 19.69 -10.67
N LEU A 85 -11.84 18.97 -9.86
CA LEU A 85 -11.46 17.64 -9.39
C LEU A 85 -11.30 16.67 -10.56
N MET A 86 -12.22 16.70 -11.54
CA MET A 86 -12.13 15.87 -12.73
C MET A 86 -10.85 16.18 -13.53
N GLU A 87 -10.64 17.45 -13.87
CA GLU A 87 -9.59 17.87 -14.77
C GLU A 87 -8.19 17.78 -14.14
N TYR A 88 -8.01 18.36 -12.95
CA TYR A 88 -6.67 18.51 -12.37
C TYR A 88 -6.26 17.35 -11.46
N VAL A 89 -7.22 16.52 -11.02
CA VAL A 89 -6.95 15.42 -10.07
C VAL A 89 -7.21 14.06 -10.70
N ILE A 90 -8.43 13.79 -11.19
CA ILE A 90 -8.78 12.44 -11.69
C ILE A 90 -7.98 12.10 -12.94
N LYS A 91 -8.07 12.93 -13.99
CA LYS A 91 -7.41 12.67 -15.28
C LYS A 91 -5.89 12.68 -15.21
N GLU A 92 -5.33 13.48 -14.30
CA GLU A 92 -3.88 13.56 -14.08
C GLU A 92 -3.32 12.33 -13.35
N VAL A 93 -4.12 11.70 -12.48
CA VAL A 93 -3.65 10.60 -11.62
C VAL A 93 -3.98 9.23 -12.20
N ILE A 94 -5.18 9.05 -12.76
CA ILE A 94 -5.62 7.75 -13.25
C ILE A 94 -5.25 7.62 -14.73
N PRO A 95 -4.42 6.63 -15.11
CA PRO A 95 -4.09 6.39 -16.50
C PRO A 95 -5.35 6.23 -17.38
N ASN A 96 -5.38 6.91 -18.52
CA ASN A 96 -6.53 6.86 -19.44
C ASN A 96 -6.87 5.43 -19.91
N CYS A 97 -5.90 4.52 -19.96
CA CYS A 97 -6.14 3.12 -20.33
C CYS A 97 -6.98 2.35 -19.29
N LEU A 98 -7.15 2.88 -18.08
CA LEU A 98 -7.99 2.30 -17.02
C LEU A 98 -9.36 2.99 -16.91
N LEU A 99 -9.61 4.05 -17.68
CA LEU A 99 -10.85 4.81 -17.69
C LEU A 99 -11.64 4.52 -18.97
N ASP A 100 -12.95 4.46 -18.83
CA ASP A 100 -13.88 4.25 -19.93
C ASP A 100 -15.17 5.07 -19.76
N GLU A 101 -16.07 4.99 -20.74
CA GLU A 101 -17.37 5.67 -20.73
C GLU A 101 -18.31 5.16 -19.62
N GLN A 102 -18.04 3.99 -19.05
CA GLN A 102 -18.82 3.37 -17.97
C GLN A 102 -18.27 3.68 -16.58
N THR A 103 -17.13 4.38 -16.49
CA THR A 103 -16.51 4.73 -15.22
C THR A 103 -17.39 5.74 -14.49
N ILE A 104 -17.76 5.40 -13.24
CA ILE A 104 -18.66 6.24 -12.44
C ILE A 104 -17.84 7.23 -11.61
N TYR A 105 -18.16 8.51 -11.70
CA TYR A 105 -17.51 9.57 -10.92
C TYR A 105 -18.47 10.17 -9.90
N LEU A 106 -18.13 10.05 -8.62
CA LEU A 106 -18.86 10.62 -7.49
C LEU A 106 -18.02 11.72 -6.85
N LEU A 107 -18.09 12.92 -7.42
CA LEU A 107 -17.30 14.09 -7.01
C LEU A 107 -18.14 15.00 -6.11
N ASN A 108 -17.73 15.15 -4.85
CA ASN A 108 -18.51 15.77 -3.77
C ASN A 108 -20.01 15.38 -3.83
N PRO A 109 -20.35 14.07 -3.70
CA PRO A 109 -21.73 13.61 -3.83
C PRO A 109 -22.65 14.17 -2.74
N CYS A 110 -22.11 14.57 -1.59
CA CYS A 110 -22.85 15.26 -0.52
C CYS A 110 -23.20 16.72 -0.86
N GLY A 111 -22.73 17.24 -2.00
CA GLY A 111 -22.87 18.65 -2.35
C GLY A 111 -21.91 19.51 -1.53
N ASP A 112 -22.46 20.41 -0.72
CA ASP A 112 -21.71 21.40 0.05
C ASP A 112 -20.91 20.76 1.20
N PHE A 113 -19.59 20.95 1.16
CA PHE A 113 -18.66 20.50 2.19
C PHE A 113 -17.69 21.63 2.57
N HIS A 114 -18.24 22.74 3.09
CA HIS A 114 -17.40 23.88 3.51
C HIS A 114 -16.91 23.81 4.97
N ILE A 115 -17.65 23.16 5.87
CA ILE A 115 -17.23 22.93 7.26
C ILE A 115 -16.74 21.49 7.41
N GLY A 116 -15.54 21.30 7.94
CA GLY A 116 -14.90 20.00 8.05
C GLY A 116 -13.73 20.00 9.02
N GLY A 117 -12.95 18.93 9.02
CA GLY A 117 -11.84 18.74 9.94
C GLY A 117 -12.28 18.56 11.40
N PRO A 118 -11.36 18.79 12.36
CA PRO A 118 -11.59 18.49 13.78
C PRO A 118 -12.78 19.22 14.43
N GLN A 119 -13.24 20.32 13.83
CA GLN A 119 -14.43 21.04 14.30
C GLN A 119 -15.70 20.19 14.19
N CYS A 120 -15.76 19.26 13.22
CA CYS A 120 -16.95 18.48 12.90
C CYS A 120 -16.80 16.97 13.16
N ASP A 121 -15.57 16.46 13.25
CA ASP A 121 -15.32 15.02 13.41
C ASP A 121 -14.07 14.78 14.28
N ALA A 122 -14.22 14.01 15.36
CA ALA A 122 -13.15 13.75 16.31
C ALA A 122 -12.12 12.78 15.72
N GLY A 123 -10.86 13.22 15.62
CA GLY A 123 -9.74 12.41 15.15
C GLY A 123 -9.01 11.68 16.29
N LEU A 124 -8.63 10.41 16.07
CA LEU A 124 -7.78 9.65 16.98
C LEU A 124 -6.65 8.94 16.21
N THR A 125 -5.46 8.92 16.80
CA THR A 125 -4.31 8.17 16.27
C THR A 125 -4.65 6.69 16.11
N GLY A 126 -4.24 6.08 15.00
CA GLY A 126 -4.46 4.65 14.77
C GLY A 126 -5.88 4.26 14.38
N ARG A 127 -6.71 5.21 13.92
CA ARG A 127 -8.06 4.93 13.37
C ARG A 127 -8.12 4.85 11.84
N LYS A 128 -6.96 4.77 11.18
CA LYS A 128 -6.83 4.66 9.72
C LYS A 128 -5.86 3.54 9.30
N ILE A 129 -5.69 2.51 10.14
CA ILE A 129 -4.70 1.44 9.95
C ILE A 129 -4.81 0.68 8.60
N ILE A 130 -5.99 0.60 8.02
CA ILE A 130 -6.18 -0.04 6.70
C ILE A 130 -5.74 0.89 5.56
N VAL A 131 -5.98 2.20 5.71
CA VAL A 131 -5.47 3.24 4.80
C VAL A 131 -3.95 3.34 4.93
N ASP A 132 -3.42 3.22 6.15
CA ASP A 132 -1.97 3.24 6.41
C ASP A 132 -1.22 2.05 5.78
N THR A 133 -1.93 0.97 5.43
CA THR A 133 -1.35 -0.30 4.95
C THR A 133 -1.72 -0.64 3.52
N TYR A 134 -2.68 -1.55 3.32
CA TYR A 134 -2.93 -2.24 2.05
C TYR A 134 -4.37 -2.07 1.55
N GLY A 135 -5.16 -1.15 2.13
CA GLY A 135 -6.47 -0.81 1.58
C GLY A 135 -7.50 -1.94 1.61
N GLY A 136 -7.32 -2.90 2.52
CA GLY A 136 -8.16 -4.09 2.66
C GLY A 136 -7.57 -5.34 2.00
N TRP A 137 -6.54 -5.19 1.16
CA TRP A 137 -5.78 -6.32 0.64
C TRP A 137 -4.84 -6.90 1.69
N GLY A 138 -4.43 -8.15 1.49
CA GLY A 138 -3.59 -8.87 2.45
C GLY A 138 -4.31 -9.08 3.77
N ALA A 139 -3.73 -8.59 4.87
CA ALA A 139 -4.31 -8.64 6.21
C ALA A 139 -3.71 -7.56 7.11
N HIS A 140 -4.30 -7.35 8.29
CA HIS A 140 -3.79 -6.43 9.29
C HIS A 140 -3.72 -7.07 10.68
N GLY A 141 -2.67 -6.78 11.45
CA GLY A 141 -2.44 -7.38 12.78
C GLY A 141 -3.10 -6.62 13.94
N GLY A 142 -3.90 -5.60 13.65
CA GLY A 142 -4.55 -4.72 14.62
C GLY A 142 -3.68 -3.57 15.17
N GLY A 143 -2.36 -3.73 15.23
CA GLY A 143 -1.45 -2.71 15.80
C GLY A 143 -1.32 -1.45 14.93
N ALA A 144 -1.69 -0.28 15.46
CA ALA A 144 -1.43 1.00 14.81
C ALA A 144 0.07 1.33 14.73
N PHE A 145 0.49 2.16 13.76
CA PHE A 145 1.89 2.52 13.57
C PHE A 145 2.26 3.86 14.21
N SER A 146 1.56 4.95 13.85
CA SER A 146 1.86 6.32 14.29
C SER A 146 1.87 6.46 15.82
N GLY A 147 2.78 7.28 16.33
CA GLY A 147 2.98 7.49 17.79
C GLY A 147 3.83 6.44 18.51
N LYS A 148 4.32 5.39 17.83
CA LYS A 148 5.15 4.34 18.44
C LYS A 148 6.61 4.44 17.99
N ASP A 149 7.56 4.32 18.90
CA ASP A 149 8.97 4.18 18.53
C ASP A 149 9.26 2.77 17.94
N PRO A 150 10.39 2.54 17.25
CA PRO A 150 10.61 1.30 16.52
C PRO A 150 10.91 0.08 17.41
N THR A 151 11.01 0.22 18.74
CA THR A 151 11.02 -0.96 19.61
C THR A 151 9.68 -1.70 19.61
N LYS A 152 8.60 -1.06 19.16
CA LYS A 152 7.25 -1.65 19.13
C LYS A 152 7.12 -2.50 17.86
N VAL A 153 6.99 -3.80 18.06
CA VAL A 153 6.92 -4.80 16.98
C VAL A 153 5.74 -4.58 16.03
N ASP A 154 4.66 -3.93 16.50
CA ASP A 154 3.55 -3.51 15.63
C ASP A 154 4.02 -2.74 14.40
N ARG A 155 5.00 -1.82 14.56
CA ARG A 155 5.58 -1.05 13.46
C ARG A 155 6.72 -1.82 12.81
N THR A 156 7.73 -2.19 13.59
CA THR A 156 8.97 -2.78 13.05
C THR A 156 8.75 -4.12 12.39
N GLY A 157 7.91 -4.99 12.97
CA GLY A 157 7.59 -6.27 12.37
C GLY A 157 6.65 -6.14 11.18
N ALA A 158 5.77 -5.13 11.12
CA ALA A 158 4.98 -4.85 9.91
C ALA A 158 5.87 -4.36 8.76
N TYR A 159 6.83 -3.46 9.05
CA TYR A 159 7.81 -2.99 8.06
C TYR A 159 8.73 -4.11 7.59
N GLY A 160 9.20 -4.96 8.50
CA GLY A 160 9.99 -6.14 8.17
C GLY A 160 9.21 -7.11 7.29
N ALA A 161 7.95 -7.40 7.63
CA ALA A 161 7.10 -8.27 6.83
C ALA A 161 6.83 -7.69 5.43
N ARG A 162 6.58 -6.37 5.31
CA ARG A 162 6.49 -5.69 4.00
C ARG A 162 7.79 -5.83 3.22
N TRP A 163 8.92 -5.62 3.86
CA TRP A 163 10.22 -5.71 3.22
C TRP A 163 10.49 -7.10 2.65
N VAL A 164 10.14 -8.16 3.39
CA VAL A 164 10.18 -9.55 2.92
C VAL A 164 9.24 -9.75 1.73
N ALA A 165 7.96 -9.39 1.89
CA ALA A 165 6.94 -9.57 0.85
C ALA A 165 7.34 -8.90 -0.47
N LYS A 166 7.77 -7.63 -0.37
CA LYS A 166 8.22 -6.84 -1.51
C LYS A 166 9.46 -7.46 -2.18
N SER A 167 10.40 -7.96 -1.39
CA SER A 167 11.62 -8.59 -1.93
C SER A 167 11.33 -9.90 -2.66
N LEU A 168 10.39 -10.70 -2.17
CA LEU A 168 9.98 -11.94 -2.85
C LEU A 168 9.32 -11.67 -4.20
N VAL A 169 8.43 -10.67 -4.28
CA VAL A 169 7.79 -10.29 -5.54
C VAL A 169 8.79 -9.63 -6.49
N ALA A 170 9.63 -8.71 -6.00
CA ALA A 170 10.65 -8.05 -6.82
C ALA A 170 11.72 -9.02 -7.38
N ALA A 171 11.94 -10.16 -6.73
CA ALA A 171 12.85 -11.20 -7.18
C ALA A 171 12.16 -12.27 -8.07
N ASP A 172 10.91 -12.03 -8.49
CA ASP A 172 10.08 -12.95 -9.25
C ASP A 172 9.92 -14.35 -8.62
N VAL A 173 9.97 -14.44 -7.28
CA VAL A 173 9.71 -15.70 -6.58
C VAL A 173 8.22 -16.04 -6.63
N CYS A 174 7.37 -15.02 -6.62
CA CYS A 174 5.92 -15.11 -6.66
C CYS A 174 5.34 -13.80 -7.19
N ARG A 175 4.10 -13.81 -7.69
CA ARG A 175 3.43 -12.60 -8.18
C ARG A 175 2.66 -11.87 -7.08
N ARG A 176 2.24 -12.60 -6.05
CA ARG A 176 1.46 -12.08 -4.92
C ARG A 176 1.80 -12.84 -3.66
N VAL A 177 2.03 -12.14 -2.55
CA VAL A 177 2.37 -12.80 -1.28
C VAL A 177 1.88 -12.04 -0.07
N LEU A 178 1.44 -12.79 0.93
CA LEU A 178 1.16 -12.34 2.28
C LEU A 178 2.12 -13.04 3.25
N ILE A 179 2.82 -12.23 4.03
CA ILE A 179 3.73 -12.66 5.09
C ILE A 179 3.07 -12.35 6.42
N GLN A 180 3.02 -13.30 7.33
CA GLN A 180 2.63 -13.07 8.71
C GLN A 180 3.83 -13.30 9.61
N VAL A 181 4.04 -12.41 10.57
CA VAL A 181 5.07 -12.57 11.62
C VAL A 181 4.44 -12.30 12.98
N SER A 182 4.72 -13.14 13.97
CA SER A 182 4.28 -12.98 15.36
C SER A 182 5.46 -12.96 16.33
N TYR A 183 5.30 -12.29 17.47
CA TYR A 183 6.32 -12.17 18.52
C TYR A 183 5.67 -12.36 19.89
N ALA A 184 6.46 -12.87 20.83
CA ALA A 184 6.12 -12.86 22.25
C ALA A 184 6.94 -11.77 22.96
N ILE A 185 6.35 -11.13 23.97
CA ILE A 185 7.04 -10.11 24.76
C ILE A 185 8.29 -10.72 25.44
N GLY A 186 9.44 -10.08 25.28
CA GLY A 186 10.71 -10.53 25.85
C GLY A 186 11.47 -11.58 25.02
N ILE A 187 10.90 -12.11 23.94
CA ILE A 187 11.57 -13.03 23.02
C ILE A 187 12.00 -12.26 21.77
N ALA A 188 13.28 -12.38 21.39
CA ALA A 188 13.83 -11.63 20.26
C ALA A 188 13.40 -12.24 18.92
N GLU A 189 13.43 -13.57 18.83
CA GLU A 189 13.05 -14.35 17.65
C GLU A 189 11.53 -14.29 17.41
N PRO A 190 11.09 -14.28 16.15
CA PRO A 190 9.67 -14.43 15.85
C PRO A 190 9.18 -15.81 16.31
N ILE A 191 7.99 -15.85 16.91
CA ILE A 191 7.36 -17.10 17.35
C ILE A 191 6.79 -17.86 16.14
N SER A 192 6.33 -17.14 15.13
CA SER A 192 5.91 -17.72 13.87
C SER A 192 6.21 -16.79 12.70
N VAL A 193 6.53 -17.41 11.56
CA VAL A 193 6.56 -16.80 10.23
C VAL A 193 5.72 -17.69 9.32
N THR A 194 4.74 -17.10 8.63
CA THR A 194 3.85 -17.82 7.69
C THR A 194 3.85 -17.10 6.35
N VAL A 195 3.85 -17.86 5.26
CA VAL A 195 3.92 -17.34 3.88
C VAL A 195 2.77 -17.88 3.06
N LEU A 196 1.97 -16.99 2.50
CA LEU A 196 0.86 -17.31 1.61
C LEU A 196 1.08 -16.65 0.25
N SER A 197 1.50 -17.43 -0.75
CA SER A 197 1.78 -16.97 -2.11
C SER A 197 0.57 -16.93 -3.04
N TYR A 198 -0.62 -17.29 -2.51
CA TYR A 198 -1.86 -17.38 -3.28
C TYR A 198 -1.78 -18.26 -4.52
N GLY A 199 -0.87 -19.25 -4.54
CA GLY A 199 -0.67 -20.12 -5.71
C GLY A 199 0.11 -19.50 -6.86
N THR A 200 0.69 -18.31 -6.68
CA THR A 200 1.43 -17.57 -7.72
C THR A 200 2.89 -18.00 -7.88
N THR A 201 3.25 -19.18 -7.39
CA THR A 201 4.61 -19.73 -7.42
C THR A 201 4.57 -21.25 -7.41
N PRO A 202 5.53 -21.94 -8.05
CA PRO A 202 5.68 -23.39 -7.96
C PRO A 202 6.27 -23.86 -6.63
N LEU A 203 6.78 -22.94 -5.80
CA LEU A 203 7.42 -23.28 -4.53
C LEU A 203 6.37 -23.53 -3.45
N ASN A 204 6.62 -24.56 -2.63
CA ASN A 204 5.78 -24.79 -1.45
C ASN A 204 6.18 -23.87 -0.28
N GLU A 205 5.37 -23.84 0.76
CA GLU A 205 5.57 -22.97 1.93
C GLU A 205 6.96 -23.16 2.58
N ARG A 206 7.44 -24.40 2.74
CA ARG A 206 8.75 -24.67 3.36
C ARG A 206 9.91 -24.09 2.53
N GLU A 207 9.80 -24.17 1.22
CA GLU A 207 10.80 -23.61 0.30
C GLU A 207 10.81 -22.08 0.36
N LEU A 208 9.63 -21.46 0.42
CA LEU A 208 9.52 -20.01 0.60
C LEU A 208 10.06 -19.56 1.96
N LEU A 209 9.75 -20.28 3.03
CA LEU A 209 10.31 -20.01 4.36
C LEU A 209 11.83 -20.14 4.37
N THR A 210 12.38 -21.15 3.69
CA THR A 210 13.84 -21.31 3.55
C THR A 210 14.47 -20.09 2.88
N ILE A 211 13.85 -19.55 1.82
CA ILE A 211 14.33 -18.31 1.20
C ILE A 211 14.28 -17.14 2.19
N ILE A 212 13.25 -17.04 3.01
CA ILE A 212 13.15 -15.98 4.02
C ILE A 212 14.27 -16.13 5.06
N ASP A 213 14.45 -17.32 5.62
CA ASP A 213 15.43 -17.60 6.66
C ASP A 213 16.88 -17.40 6.18
N ASP A 214 17.17 -17.78 4.93
CA ASP A 214 18.49 -17.59 4.30
C ASP A 214 18.84 -16.10 4.10
N ASN A 215 17.84 -15.19 4.09
CA ASN A 215 18.00 -13.81 3.66
C ASN A 215 17.63 -12.75 4.71
N PHE A 216 16.80 -13.06 5.70
CA PHE A 216 16.25 -12.08 6.63
C PHE A 216 16.38 -12.54 8.07
N ASP A 217 16.96 -11.67 8.90
CA ASP A 217 16.90 -11.80 10.34
C ASP A 217 15.79 -10.87 10.87
N LEU A 218 14.66 -11.48 11.20
CA LEU A 218 13.46 -10.76 11.61
C LEU A 218 13.46 -10.33 13.08
N ARG A 219 14.56 -10.52 13.83
CA ARG A 219 14.62 -10.03 15.21
C ARG A 219 14.46 -8.49 15.23
N PRO A 220 13.65 -7.90 16.12
CA PRO A 220 13.35 -6.46 16.09
C PRO A 220 14.61 -5.58 16.12
N GLY A 221 15.60 -5.94 16.92
CA GLY A 221 16.87 -5.20 16.99
C GLY A 221 17.66 -5.20 15.69
N VAL A 222 17.56 -6.27 14.88
CA VAL A 222 18.22 -6.39 13.58
C VAL A 222 17.45 -5.58 12.55
N LEU A 223 16.12 -5.70 12.50
CA LEU A 223 15.27 -4.88 11.62
C LEU A 223 15.45 -3.37 11.86
N ILE A 224 15.54 -2.95 13.14
CA ILE A 224 15.81 -1.54 13.50
C ILE A 224 17.14 -1.06 12.90
N ARG A 225 18.17 -1.91 12.94
CA ARG A 225 19.50 -1.60 12.42
C ARG A 225 19.52 -1.59 10.90
N GLU A 226 19.04 -2.65 10.25
CA GLU A 226 19.06 -2.80 8.79
C GLU A 226 18.21 -1.76 8.08
N LEU A 227 17.04 -1.45 8.63
CA LEU A 227 16.14 -0.44 8.07
C LEU A 227 16.43 0.98 8.60
N GLY A 228 17.43 1.15 9.46
CA GLY A 228 17.82 2.46 9.99
C GLY A 228 16.70 3.19 10.74
N LEU A 229 15.86 2.45 11.47
CA LEU A 229 14.60 2.95 12.03
C LEU A 229 14.80 3.97 13.17
N LYS A 230 16.00 4.11 13.74
CA LYS A 230 16.25 5.16 14.75
C LYS A 230 16.30 6.58 14.18
N LYS A 231 16.30 6.74 12.84
CA LYS A 231 16.25 8.04 12.18
C LYS A 231 14.85 8.68 12.31
N PRO A 232 14.74 10.02 12.40
CA PRO A 232 13.46 10.72 12.51
C PRO A 232 12.74 10.82 11.16
N ILE A 233 12.32 9.69 10.60
CA ILE A 233 11.72 9.58 9.26
C ILE A 233 10.19 9.40 9.27
N TYR A 234 9.56 9.45 10.44
CA TYR A 234 8.20 8.94 10.65
C TYR A 234 7.07 9.93 10.34
N GLU A 235 7.33 11.24 10.35
CA GLU A 235 6.30 12.22 10.02
C GLU A 235 5.83 12.04 8.56
N ALA A 236 6.76 11.75 7.66
CA ALA A 236 6.46 11.47 6.26
C ALA A 236 5.61 10.19 6.08
N THR A 237 5.73 9.21 6.98
CA THR A 237 4.95 7.96 6.90
C THR A 237 3.50 8.14 7.35
N ALA A 238 3.21 9.19 8.14
CA ALA A 238 1.89 9.43 8.71
C ALA A 238 0.88 10.05 7.72
N ARG A 239 1.22 10.10 6.42
CA ARG A 239 0.37 10.56 5.32
C ARG A 239 0.59 9.68 4.09
N ASN A 240 -0.46 9.49 3.30
CA ASN A 240 -0.42 8.74 2.02
C ASN A 240 0.10 7.29 2.15
N GLY A 241 -0.07 6.68 3.33
CA GLY A 241 0.31 5.29 3.59
C GLY A 241 1.79 5.11 4.00
N HIS A 242 2.04 4.04 4.74
CA HIS A 242 3.38 3.66 5.19
C HIS A 242 4.16 2.84 4.15
N PHE A 243 3.48 2.36 3.11
CA PHE A 243 4.02 1.45 2.09
C PHE A 243 3.82 2.01 0.67
N GLY A 244 4.64 1.54 -0.27
CA GLY A 244 4.62 1.98 -1.67
C GLY A 244 5.50 3.19 -2.00
N ASN A 245 6.10 3.86 -1.02
CA ASN A 245 7.00 5.01 -1.26
C ASN A 245 8.48 4.59 -1.21
N THR A 246 9.18 4.65 -2.34
CA THR A 246 10.59 4.23 -2.51
C THR A 246 11.60 5.02 -1.67
N ALA A 247 11.21 6.17 -1.12
CA ALA A 247 12.04 6.92 -0.17
C ALA A 247 12.23 6.16 1.16
N PHE A 248 11.31 5.25 1.50
CA PHE A 248 11.36 4.50 2.76
C PHE A 248 12.29 3.28 2.68
N PRO A 249 13.06 2.98 3.75
CA PRO A 249 14.07 1.93 3.70
C PRO A 249 13.49 0.52 3.50
N TRP A 250 12.30 0.22 4.07
CA TRP A 250 11.61 -1.06 3.88
C TRP A 250 10.97 -1.21 2.48
N GLU A 251 10.90 -0.14 1.70
CA GLU A 251 10.41 -0.18 0.32
C GLU A 251 11.52 -0.45 -0.70
N LYS A 252 12.78 -0.61 -0.26
CA LYS A 252 13.92 -0.99 -1.10
C LYS A 252 14.11 -2.51 -1.04
N PRO A 253 13.76 -3.27 -2.08
CA PRO A 253 13.87 -4.73 -2.06
C PRO A 253 15.29 -5.20 -1.75
N LYS A 254 15.40 -6.25 -0.96
CA LYS A 254 16.68 -6.95 -0.72
C LYS A 254 16.96 -7.85 -1.92
N ARG A 255 18.22 -7.87 -2.39
CA ARG A 255 18.66 -8.89 -3.34
C ARG A 255 18.68 -10.24 -2.62
N LEU A 256 17.86 -11.19 -3.09
CA LEU A 256 17.73 -12.50 -2.46
C LEU A 256 18.79 -13.48 -2.97
N ILE A 257 19.37 -14.23 -2.04
CA ILE A 257 20.11 -15.46 -2.29
C ILE A 257 19.08 -16.58 -2.38
N ILE A 258 18.85 -17.10 -3.59
CA ILE A 258 17.89 -18.18 -3.85
C ILE A 258 18.68 -19.40 -4.26
N ARG A 259 18.44 -20.53 -3.57
CA ARG A 259 19.14 -21.80 -3.84
C ARG A 259 18.91 -22.27 -5.28
N PRO A 260 19.92 -22.89 -5.94
CA PRO A 260 19.83 -23.27 -7.36
C PRO A 260 18.60 -24.13 -7.70
N GLU A 261 18.22 -25.07 -6.83
CA GLU A 261 17.07 -25.94 -7.00
C GLU A 261 15.74 -25.18 -7.01
N PHE A 262 15.61 -24.08 -6.25
CA PHE A 262 14.43 -23.23 -6.25
C PHE A 262 14.40 -22.33 -7.48
N GLN A 263 15.57 -21.82 -7.92
CA GLN A 263 15.68 -21.04 -9.15
C GLN A 263 15.25 -21.86 -10.37
N GLU A 264 15.63 -23.14 -10.43
CA GLU A 264 15.26 -24.01 -11.54
C GLU A 264 13.74 -24.26 -11.58
N LYS A 265 13.10 -24.51 -10.43
CA LYS A 265 11.63 -24.62 -10.34
C LYS A 265 10.92 -23.37 -10.84
N LEU A 266 11.39 -22.19 -10.42
CA LEU A 266 10.84 -20.90 -10.85
C LEU A 266 10.98 -20.70 -12.37
N ARG A 267 12.15 -21.00 -12.95
CA ARG A 267 12.40 -20.91 -14.39
C ARG A 267 11.49 -21.86 -15.19
N MET A 268 11.36 -23.12 -14.75
CA MET A 268 10.49 -24.09 -15.40
C MET A 268 9.02 -23.67 -15.35
N TYR A 269 8.57 -23.11 -14.22
CA TYR A 269 7.20 -22.62 -14.08
C TYR A 269 6.90 -21.45 -15.03
N LYS A 270 7.80 -20.45 -15.13
CA LYS A 270 7.63 -19.32 -16.06
C LYS A 270 7.49 -19.78 -17.51
N ARG A 271 8.36 -20.70 -17.97
CA ARG A 271 8.29 -21.28 -19.32
C ARG A 271 6.96 -22.00 -19.62
N ARG A 272 6.30 -22.55 -18.59
CA ARG A 272 4.99 -23.21 -18.76
C ARG A 272 3.81 -22.24 -18.81
N GLN A 273 3.98 -21.02 -18.32
CA GLN A 273 2.94 -19.98 -18.35
C GLN A 273 2.98 -19.18 -19.66
N GLU A 274 4.12 -19.17 -20.36
CA GLU A 274 4.32 -18.49 -21.65
C GLU A 274 3.93 -19.33 -22.88
N ASN A 275 3.79 -20.66 -22.71
CA ASN A 275 3.36 -21.61 -23.74
C ASN A 275 1.89 -21.99 -23.58
#